data_AF-A0A7G8C0X9-F1
#
_entry.id   AF-A0A7G8C0X9-F1
#
_cell.length_a   1.000
_cell.length_b   1.000
_cell.length_c   1.000
_cell.angle_alpha   90.00
_cell.angle_beta   90.00
_cell.angle_gamma   90.00
#
_symmetry.space_group_name_H-M   'P 1'
#
loop_
_entity.id
_entity.type
_entity.pdbx_description
1 polymer ?
#
loop_
_entity_poly.entity_id
_entity_poly.type
_entity_poly.pdbx_seq_one_letter_code
_entity_poly.pdbx_strand_id
1 'polypeptide(L)'
;MTSLEIQSFSYDERSGVLPGLIASLADCGGWVLDRRTLSTSMTELKIEVQLRSILDLYSSIVAIGLELTRSSHIALTDLCTCRRNLTSLTDLGQVITIRMEISFLEEVTLHSLLNSGSPPA
;
A
#
# COMPACT_ATOMS: atom_id res chain seq x y z
N MET A 1 16.83 -11.85 -3.76
CA MET A 1 15.98 -10.66 -3.54
C MET A 1 14.59 -11.17 -3.22
N THR A 2 14.06 -10.81 -2.06
CA THR A 2 12.67 -11.13 -1.68
C THR A 2 11.75 -10.15 -2.38
N SER A 3 10.73 -10.68 -3.07
CA SER A 3 9.69 -9.89 -3.71
C SER A 3 8.38 -10.16 -2.98
N LEU A 4 7.68 -9.11 -2.59
CA LEU A 4 6.39 -9.20 -1.92
C LEU A 4 5.30 -8.57 -2.79
N GLU A 5 4.18 -9.27 -2.93
CA GLU A 5 2.98 -8.77 -3.58
C GLU A 5 1.99 -8.27 -2.52
N ILE A 6 1.53 -7.03 -2.67
CA ILE A 6 0.61 -6.36 -1.76
C ILE A 6 -0.60 -5.89 -2.54
N GLN A 7 -1.78 -6.17 -2.00
CA GLN A 7 -3.05 -5.65 -2.46
C GLN A 7 -3.63 -4.74 -1.39
N SER A 8 -3.99 -3.54 -1.81
CA SER A 8 -4.52 -2.49 -0.97
C SER A 8 -5.67 -1.76 -1.65
N PHE A 9 -6.47 -1.08 -0.85
CA PHE A 9 -7.54 -0.23 -1.33
C PHE A 9 -7.68 1.00 -0.43
N SER A 10 -8.29 2.05 -0.96
CA SER A 10 -8.61 3.25 -0.20
C SER A 10 -9.96 3.80 -0.67
N TYR A 11 -10.72 4.35 0.27
CA TYR A 11 -11.91 5.14 -0.02
C TYR A 11 -11.58 6.62 -0.24
N ASP A 12 -10.35 7.04 0.08
CA ASP A 12 -9.87 8.39 -0.16
C ASP A 12 -9.48 8.58 -1.63
N GLU A 13 -9.49 9.84 -2.07
CA GLU A 13 -9.11 10.18 -3.43
C GLU A 13 -7.63 9.88 -3.71
N ARG A 14 -7.38 9.37 -4.92
CA ARG A 14 -6.04 9.11 -5.46
C ARG A 14 -5.09 10.31 -5.33
N SER A 15 -5.63 11.52 -5.48
CA SER A 15 -4.92 12.80 -5.38
C SER A 15 -4.37 13.07 -3.98
N GLY A 16 -5.01 12.56 -2.93
CA GLY A 16 -4.57 12.68 -1.53
C GLY A 16 -3.64 11.54 -1.11
N VAL A 17 -4.00 10.30 -1.45
CA VAL A 17 -3.28 9.10 -0.98
C VAL A 17 -1.91 8.95 -1.64
N LEU A 18 -1.82 9.07 -2.97
CA LEU A 18 -0.57 8.77 -3.66
C LEU A 18 0.58 9.71 -3.27
N PRO A 19 0.41 11.05 -3.22
CA PRO A 19 1.51 11.93 -2.84
C PRO A 19 2.05 11.64 -1.44
N GLY A 20 1.18 11.43 -0.45
CA GLY A 20 1.65 11.12 0.88
C GLY A 20 2.29 9.73 0.96
N LEU A 21 1.83 8.74 0.17
CA LEU A 21 2.45 7.43 0.14
C LEU A 21 3.88 7.53 -0.39
N ILE A 22 4.09 8.31 -1.47
CA ILE A 22 5.42 8.57 -2.00
C ILE A 22 6.30 9.31 -0.98
N ALA A 23 5.75 10.26 -0.24
CA ALA A 23 6.47 10.94 0.84
C ALA A 23 6.90 9.97 1.96
N SER A 24 5.98 9.15 2.46
CA SER A 24 6.27 8.14 3.48
C SER A 24 7.30 7.11 3.01
N LEU A 25 7.26 6.72 1.73
CA LEU A 25 8.27 5.85 1.14
C LEU A 25 9.67 6.47 1.20
N ALA A 26 9.78 7.76 0.88
CA ALA A 26 11.04 8.50 0.96
C ALA A 26 11.54 8.60 2.41
N ASP A 27 10.64 8.86 3.38
CA ASP A 27 10.98 8.92 4.81
C ASP A 27 11.49 7.56 5.34
N CYS A 28 10.98 6.45 4.78
CA CYS A 28 11.46 5.10 5.09
C CYS A 28 12.81 4.75 4.42
N GLY A 29 13.37 5.66 3.61
CA GLY A 29 14.57 5.42 2.80
C GLY A 29 14.33 4.47 1.62
N GLY A 30 13.08 4.30 1.22
CA GLY A 30 12.68 3.51 0.06
C GLY A 30 12.70 4.31 -1.24
N TRP A 31 12.59 3.62 -2.36
CA TRP A 31 12.50 4.24 -3.68
C TRP A 31 11.43 3.57 -4.54
N VAL A 32 10.84 4.37 -5.43
CA VAL A 32 9.88 3.90 -6.43
C VAL A 32 10.65 3.49 -7.68
N LEU A 33 10.53 2.22 -8.05
CA LEU A 33 11.09 1.69 -9.30
C LEU A 33 10.18 1.94 -10.49
N ASP A 34 8.88 1.75 -10.28
CA ASP A 34 7.88 1.88 -11.34
C ASP A 34 6.54 2.32 -10.75
N ARG A 35 5.79 3.09 -11.53
CA ARG A 35 4.43 3.53 -11.22
C ARG A 35 3.58 3.39 -12.47
N ARG A 36 2.56 2.54 -12.41
CA ARG A 36 1.67 2.29 -13.53
C ARG A 36 0.24 2.59 -13.14
N THR A 37 -0.45 3.37 -13.97
CA THR A 37 -1.90 3.50 -13.87
C THR A 37 -2.51 2.32 -14.64
N LEU A 38 -3.19 1.41 -13.94
CA LEU A 38 -3.81 0.23 -14.55
C LEU A 38 -5.21 0.55 -15.08
N SER A 39 -5.95 1.41 -14.35
CA SER A 39 -7.26 1.92 -14.74
C SER A 39 -7.52 3.28 -14.07
N THR A 40 -8.71 3.85 -14.26
CA THR A 40 -9.13 5.09 -13.58
C THR A 40 -9.11 4.94 -12.05
N SER A 41 -9.48 3.77 -11.54
CA SER A 41 -9.56 3.45 -10.12
C SER A 41 -8.37 2.64 -9.59
N MET A 42 -7.35 2.36 -10.41
CA MET A 42 -6.32 1.39 -10.02
C MET A 42 -4.92 1.84 -10.39
N THR A 43 -4.01 1.75 -9.41
CA THR A 43 -2.59 2.06 -9.58
C THR A 43 -1.74 0.93 -9.07
N GLU A 44 -0.65 0.67 -9.76
CA GLU A 44 0.42 -0.21 -9.30
C GLU A 44 1.67 0.63 -9.00
N LEU A 45 2.32 0.31 -7.89
CA LEU A 45 3.62 0.82 -7.50
C LEU A 45 4.57 -0.34 -7.28
N LYS A 46 5.73 -0.29 -7.92
CA LYS A 46 6.85 -1.15 -7.59
C LYS A 46 7.85 -0.32 -6.81
N ILE A 47 8.14 -0.75 -5.59
CA ILE A 47 9.02 -0.04 -4.67
C ILE A 47 10.11 -0.97 -4.15
N GLU A 48 11.18 -0.39 -3.64
CA GLU A 48 12.15 -1.10 -2.83
C GLU A 48 12.41 -0.35 -1.53
N VAL A 49 12.64 -1.10 -0.47
CA VAL A 49 12.92 -0.58 0.86
C VAL A 49 13.84 -1.54 1.59
N GLN A 50 14.60 -1.04 2.57
CA GLN A 50 15.39 -1.91 3.43
C GLN A 50 14.51 -2.57 4.48
N LEU A 51 14.81 -3.83 4.81
CA LEU A 51 14.07 -4.61 5.81
C LEU A 51 14.03 -3.90 7.17
N ARG A 52 15.07 -3.14 7.53
CA ARG A 52 15.10 -2.33 8.75
C ARG A 52 13.91 -1.36 8.87
N SER A 53 13.41 -0.83 7.76
CA SER A 53 12.34 0.17 7.71
C SER A 53 10.95 -0.44 7.49
N ILE A 54 10.81 -1.78 7.45
CA ILE A 54 9.55 -2.41 7.05
C ILE A 54 8.39 -2.10 8.01
N LEU A 55 8.68 -1.89 9.29
CA LEU A 55 7.67 -1.54 10.28
C LEU A 55 7.15 -0.12 10.07
N ASP A 56 8.06 0.82 9.81
CA ASP A 56 7.72 2.23 9.56
C ASP A 56 6.96 2.39 8.23
N LEU A 57 7.35 1.60 7.22
CA LEU A 57 6.62 1.53 5.97
C LEU A 57 5.20 0.99 6.19
N TYR A 58 5.06 -0.12 6.90
CA TYR A 58 3.75 -0.73 7.15
C TYR A 58 2.83 0.21 7.94
N SER A 59 3.33 0.86 9.00
CA SER A 59 2.54 1.83 9.77
C SER A 59 2.14 3.03 8.91
N SER A 60 3.03 3.53 8.06
CA SER A 60 2.74 4.67 7.18
C SER A 60 1.69 4.34 6.10
N ILE A 61 1.73 3.13 5.54
CA ILE A 61 0.70 2.65 4.60
C ILE A 61 -0.68 2.69 5.26
N VAL A 62 -0.81 2.20 6.50
CA VAL A 62 -2.10 2.23 7.19
C VAL A 62 -2.49 3.65 7.59
N ALA A 63 -1.53 4.46 8.05
CA ALA A 63 -1.78 5.83 8.51
C ALA A 63 -2.28 6.77 7.41
N ILE A 64 -1.94 6.50 6.14
CA ILE A 64 -2.40 7.31 5.01
C ILE A 64 -3.79 6.90 4.47
N GLY A 65 -4.46 5.95 5.11
CA GLY A 65 -5.79 5.51 4.68
C GLY A 65 -5.77 4.42 3.61
N LEU A 66 -4.64 3.71 3.44
CA LEU A 66 -4.65 2.45 2.69
C LEU A 66 -5.03 1.30 3.62
N GLU A 67 -6.13 0.65 3.26
CA GLU A 67 -6.50 -0.64 3.80
C GLU A 67 -5.83 -1.76 3.01
N LEU A 68 -5.49 -2.85 3.68
CA LEU A 68 -4.80 -3.98 3.08
C LEU A 68 -5.69 -5.20 3.09
N THR A 69 -5.55 -6.04 2.06
CA THR A 69 -6.18 -7.37 2.11
C THR A 69 -5.57 -8.18 3.26
N ARG A 70 -6.31 -9.17 3.77
CA ARG A 70 -5.82 -10.06 4.84
C ARG A 70 -4.47 -10.70 4.50
N SER A 71 -4.30 -11.17 3.27
CA SER A 71 -3.05 -11.78 2.81
C SER A 71 -1.89 -10.78 2.86
N SER A 72 -2.13 -9.53 2.45
CA SER A 72 -1.14 -8.46 2.49
C SER A 72 -0.75 -8.07 3.92
N HIS A 73 -1.73 -7.98 4.83
CA HIS A 73 -1.46 -7.76 6.26
C HIS A 73 -0.58 -8.87 6.85
N ILE A 74 -0.89 -10.13 6.55
CA ILE A 74 -0.10 -11.28 7.02
C ILE A 74 1.33 -11.17 6.49
N ALA A 75 1.50 -10.95 5.19
CA ALA A 75 2.82 -10.94 4.58
C ALA A 75 3.71 -9.77 5.08
N LEU A 76 3.14 -8.58 5.29
CA LEU A 76 3.86 -7.47 5.92
C LEU A 76 4.19 -7.76 7.40
N THR A 77 3.28 -8.40 8.13
CA THR A 77 3.50 -8.79 9.53
C THR A 77 4.58 -9.86 9.64
N ASP A 78 4.64 -10.80 8.71
CA ASP A 78 5.69 -11.81 8.63
C ASP A 78 7.05 -11.15 8.41
N LEU A 79 7.15 -10.16 7.50
CA LEU A 79 8.39 -9.39 7.33
C LEU A 79 8.77 -8.61 8.59
N CYS A 80 7.81 -7.99 9.28
CA CYS A 80 8.07 -7.32 10.56
C CYS A 80 8.58 -8.30 11.62
N THR A 81 8.05 -9.52 11.62
CA THR A 81 8.48 -10.61 12.52
C THR A 81 9.89 -11.10 12.17
N CYS A 82 10.18 -11.29 10.88
CA CYS A 82 11.53 -11.60 10.39
C CYS A 82 12.52 -10.51 10.83
N ARG A 83 12.21 -9.23 10.58
CA ARG A 83 13.02 -8.09 11.02
C ARG A 83 13.35 -8.17 12.51
N ARG A 84 12.35 -8.45 13.35
CA ARG A 84 12.52 -8.55 14.82
C ARG A 84 13.48 -9.64 15.24
N ASN A 85 13.56 -10.74 14.48
CA ASN A 85 14.39 -11.90 14.81
C ASN A 85 15.79 -11.83 14.17
N LEU A 86 16.07 -10.84 13.32
CA LEU A 86 17.39 -10.60 12.76
C LEU A 86 18.19 -9.67 13.67
N THR A 87 19.43 -10.06 13.95
CA THR A 87 20.31 -9.35 14.89
C THR A 87 21.49 -8.65 14.22
N SER A 88 21.83 -9.03 12.98
CA SER A 88 22.92 -8.43 12.21
C SER A 88 22.45 -7.20 11.45
N LEU A 89 23.27 -6.13 11.48
CA LEU A 89 23.04 -4.93 10.66
C LEU A 89 23.04 -5.24 9.16
N THR A 90 23.81 -6.23 8.72
CA THR A 90 23.86 -6.67 7.32
C THR A 90 22.53 -7.29 6.90
N ASP A 91 21.91 -8.09 7.77
CA ASP A 91 20.63 -8.75 7.48
C ASP A 91 19.47 -7.74 7.47
N LEU A 92 19.51 -6.76 8.38
CA LEU A 92 18.54 -5.67 8.40
C LEU A 92 18.69 -4.70 7.21
N GLY A 93 19.88 -4.62 6.62
CA GLY A 93 20.16 -3.82 5.43
C GLY A 93 19.67 -4.44 4.13
N GLN A 94 19.13 -5.66 4.15
CA GLN A 94 18.60 -6.33 2.96
C GLN A 94 17.49 -5.50 2.31
N VAL A 95 17.59 -5.32 0.99
CA VAL A 95 16.58 -4.64 0.18
C VAL A 95 15.49 -5.63 -0.20
N ILE A 96 14.24 -5.22 0.02
CA ILE A 96 13.02 -5.95 -0.31
C ILE A 96 12.31 -5.18 -1.42
N THR A 97 11.92 -5.89 -2.47
CA THR A 97 11.07 -5.35 -3.52
C THR A 97 9.62 -5.62 -3.17
N ILE A 98 8.77 -4.61 -3.26
CA ILE A 98 7.34 -4.72 -3.02
C ILE A 98 6.62 -4.26 -4.28
N ARG A 99 5.75 -5.11 -4.83
CA ARG A 99 4.76 -4.71 -5.83
C ARG A 99 3.44 -4.50 -5.12
N MET A 100 2.97 -3.26 -5.12
CA MET A 100 1.75 -2.84 -4.46
C MET A 100 0.71 -2.47 -5.51
N GLU A 101 -0.46 -3.04 -5.37
CA GLU A 101 -1.64 -2.73 -6.14
C GLU A 101 -2.63 -1.97 -5.25
N ILE A 102 -3.09 -0.81 -5.72
CA ILE A 102 -3.96 0.12 -4.99
C ILE A 102 -5.24 0.29 -5.79
N SER A 103 -6.37 -0.12 -5.19
CA SER A 103 -7.71 0.14 -5.70
C SER A 103 -8.34 1.34 -4.98
N PHE A 104 -8.66 2.39 -5.72
CA PHE A 104 -9.42 3.54 -5.23
C PHE A 104 -10.90 3.26 -5.40
N LEU A 105 -11.58 3.00 -4.29
CA LEU A 105 -12.99 2.65 -4.27
C LEU A 105 -13.82 3.93 -4.14
N GLU A 106 -14.91 4.01 -4.89
CA GLU A 106 -15.87 5.08 -4.70
C GLU A 106 -16.64 4.86 -3.41
N GLU A 107 -16.75 5.90 -2.59
CA GLU A 107 -17.65 5.87 -1.45
C GLU A 107 -19.09 5.81 -1.95
N VAL A 108 -19.77 4.69 -1.68
CA VAL A 108 -21.20 4.56 -1.98
C VAL A 108 -21.97 5.42 -1.00
N THR A 109 -22.17 6.68 -1.36
CA THR A 109 -22.98 7.61 -0.58
C THR A 109 -24.46 7.25 -0.68
N LEU A 110 -25.22 7.51 0.38
CA LEU A 110 -26.69 7.40 0.38
C LEU A 110 -27.33 8.13 -0.82
N HIS A 111 -26.73 9.25 -1.23
CA HIS A 111 -27.18 10.03 -2.38
C HIS A 111 -27.02 9.28 -3.70
N SER A 112 -25.93 8.53 -3.89
CA SER A 112 -25.72 7.66 -5.06
C SER A 112 -26.77 6.55 -5.12
N LEU A 113 -27.07 5.94 -3.97
CA LEU A 113 -28.10 4.89 -3.86
C LEU A 113 -29.51 5.43 -4.14
N LEU A 114 -29.87 6.59 -3.59
CA LEU A 114 -31.18 7.21 -3.79
C LEU A 114 -31.40 7.62 -5.26
N ASN A 115 -30.37 8.08 -5.96
CA ASN A 115 -30.45 8.44 -7.37
C ASN A 115 -30.54 7.22 -8.30
N SER A 116 -30.02 6.06 -7.88
CA SER A 116 -30.13 4.81 -8.65
C SER A 116 -31.53 4.18 -8.62
N GLY A 117 -32.37 4.58 -7.66
CA GLY A 117 -33.75 4.11 -7.50
C GLY A 117 -34.77 4.94 -8.30
N SER A 118 -34.70 4.93 -9.63
CA SER A 118 -35.88 5.32 -10.43
C SER A 118 -36.85 4.14 -10.52
N PRO A 119 -38.15 4.31 -10.23
CA PRO A 119 -39.11 3.22 -10.39
C PRO A 119 -39.25 2.87 -11.89
N PRO A 120 -39.45 1.59 -12.26
CA PRO A 120 -39.76 1.22 -13.63
C PRO A 120 -41.09 1.89 -14.04
N ALA A 121 -41.05 2.54 -15.20
CA ALA A 121 -42.21 3.15 -15.86
C ALA A 121 -43.25 2.10 -16.30
#